data_AF-A0A163TE09-F1
#
_entry.id   AF-A0A163TE09-F1
#
_cell.length_a   1.000
_cell.length_b   1.000
_cell.length_c   1.000
_cell.angle_alpha   90.00
_cell.angle_beta   90.00
_cell.angle_gamma   90.00
#
_symmetry.space_group_name_H-M   'P 1'
#
loop_
_entity.id
_entity.type
_entity.pdbx_description
1 polymer ?
#
loop_
_entity_poly.entity_id
_entity_poly.type
_entity_poly.pdbx_seq_one_letter_code
_entity_poly.pdbx_strand_id
1 'polypeptide(L)'
;MKIKPPRQAQEWSYSSHLESIGRALSSPGIRSNKNTHINCGSSARMAGNVCANVDQIRRQGRWNNTTINGAYLTNLPRELVRSMSGFPTNGRFFYLARAALNPPTSLCKKLFPAIVE
;
A
#
# COMPACT_ATOMS: atom_id res chain seq x y z
N MET A 1 -18.49 27.69 -7.84
CA MET A 1 -17.03 27.69 -7.61
C MET A 1 -16.37 26.83 -8.69
N LYS A 2 -15.55 27.38 -9.59
CA LYS A 2 -14.92 26.60 -10.67
C LYS A 2 -13.64 25.94 -10.13
N ILE A 3 -13.70 24.63 -9.92
CA ILE A 3 -12.54 23.83 -9.51
C ILE A 3 -11.58 23.75 -10.71
N LYS A 4 -10.35 24.24 -10.57
CA LYS A 4 -9.32 24.07 -11.62
C LYS A 4 -9.04 22.58 -11.81
N PRO A 5 -8.91 22.10 -13.05
CA PRO A 5 -8.54 20.71 -13.27
C PRO A 5 -7.19 20.44 -12.61
N PRO A 6 -7.01 19.27 -11.96
CA PRO A 6 -5.74 18.91 -11.35
C PRO A 6 -4.65 18.98 -12.41
N ARG A 7 -3.53 19.63 -12.06
CA ARG A 7 -2.34 19.67 -12.91
C ARG A 7 -1.92 18.22 -13.13
N GLN A 8 -1.95 17.74 -14.37
CA GLN A 8 -1.41 16.41 -14.65
C GLN A 8 0.08 16.44 -14.33
N ALA A 9 0.46 15.76 -13.24
CA ALA A 9 1.86 15.59 -12.89
C ALA A 9 2.46 14.56 -13.84
N GLN A 10 3.64 14.87 -14.40
CA GLN A 10 4.40 13.90 -15.15
C GLN A 10 4.74 12.73 -14.23
N GLU A 11 4.38 11.51 -14.65
CA GLU A 11 4.74 10.30 -13.92
C GLU A 11 6.27 10.18 -13.87
N TRP A 12 6.80 9.78 -12.71
CA TRP A 12 8.24 9.58 -12.56
C TRP A 12 8.73 8.46 -13.47
N SER A 13 9.92 8.64 -14.04
CA SER A 13 10.53 7.61 -14.87
C SER A 13 10.90 6.39 -14.03
N TYR A 14 10.96 5.23 -14.69
CA TYR A 14 11.44 3.99 -14.07
C TYR A 14 12.85 4.14 -13.47
N SER A 15 13.73 4.89 -14.14
CA SER A 15 15.10 5.11 -13.66
C SER A 15 15.13 5.89 -12.34
N SER A 16 14.32 6.95 -12.22
CA SER A 16 14.20 7.71 -10.97
C SER A 16 13.71 6.83 -9.82
N HIS A 17 12.76 5.93 -10.09
CA HIS A 17 12.26 4.98 -9.10
C HIS A 17 13.35 3.97 -8.68
N LEU A 18 14.04 3.39 -9.66
CA LEU A 18 15.12 2.43 -9.44
C LEU A 18 16.26 3.02 -8.59
N GLU A 19 16.70 4.24 -8.92
CA GLU A 19 17.76 4.95 -8.22
C GLU A 19 17.35 5.30 -6.78
N SER A 20 16.12 5.77 -6.58
CA SER A 20 15.57 6.09 -5.26
C SER A 20 15.56 4.85 -4.35
N ILE A 21 15.03 3.71 -4.84
CA ILE A 21 15.02 2.46 -4.09
C ILE A 21 16.45 1.97 -3.82
N GLY A 22 17.33 2.03 -4.83
CA GLY A 22 18.72 1.64 -4.68
C GLY A 22 19.42 2.40 -3.54
N ARG A 23 19.22 3.71 -3.48
CA ARG A 23 19.76 4.56 -2.39
C ARG A 23 19.15 4.21 -1.03
N ALA A 24 17.83 4.02 -0.96
CA ALA A 24 17.14 3.65 0.27
C ALA A 24 17.62 2.30 0.84
N LEU A 25 17.96 1.33 -0.02
CA LEU A 25 18.52 0.04 0.37
C LEU A 25 20.01 0.12 0.74
N SER A 26 20.79 0.93 0.01
CA SER A 26 22.22 1.07 0.24
C SER A 26 22.54 1.79 1.55
N SER A 27 21.69 2.73 1.97
CA SER A 27 21.85 3.49 3.21
C SER A 27 21.99 2.59 4.46
N PRO A 28 21.12 1.58 4.69
CA PRO A 28 21.30 0.57 5.74
C PRO A 28 22.21 -0.62 5.35
N GLY A 29 22.91 -0.57 4.21
CA GLY A 29 23.80 -1.64 3.74
C GLY A 29 23.09 -2.87 3.15
N ILE A 30 21.82 -2.76 2.78
CA ILE A 30 21.05 -3.87 2.19
C ILE A 30 21.43 -4.02 0.71
N ARG A 31 22.02 -5.16 0.37
CA ARG A 31 22.35 -5.51 -1.02
C ARG A 31 21.19 -6.25 -1.68
N SER A 32 20.69 -5.72 -2.79
CA SER A 32 19.67 -6.38 -3.62
C SER A 32 20.07 -6.36 -5.10
N ASN A 33 19.80 -7.45 -5.79
CA ASN A 33 19.98 -7.56 -7.25
C ASN A 33 18.69 -7.19 -8.02
N LYS A 34 17.57 -7.03 -7.31
CA LYS A 34 16.23 -6.82 -7.88
C LYS A 34 15.56 -5.66 -7.16
N ASN A 35 16.13 -4.46 -7.24
CA ASN A 35 15.67 -3.29 -6.47
C ASN A 35 14.18 -2.98 -6.65
N THR A 36 13.66 -3.02 -7.87
CA THR A 36 12.23 -2.75 -8.15
C THR A 36 11.31 -3.96 -7.87
N HIS A 37 11.84 -5.18 -7.89
CA HIS A 37 11.08 -6.41 -7.65
C HIS A 37 11.25 -6.98 -6.23
N ILE A 38 12.08 -6.38 -5.38
CA ILE A 38 12.41 -6.87 -4.03
C ILE A 38 11.13 -7.05 -3.20
N ASN A 39 10.22 -6.08 -3.30
CA ASN A 39 8.95 -6.04 -2.59
C ASN A 39 8.01 -7.16 -3.02
N CYS A 40 8.13 -7.69 -4.25
CA CYS A 40 7.27 -8.79 -4.70
C CYS A 40 7.60 -10.07 -3.92
N GLY A 41 8.87 -10.48 -3.95
CA GLY A 41 9.32 -11.69 -3.24
C GLY A 41 9.24 -11.54 -1.72
N SER A 42 9.64 -10.39 -1.17
CA SER A 42 9.58 -10.15 0.27
C SER A 42 8.14 -10.06 0.78
N SER A 43 7.23 -9.39 0.07
CA SER A 43 5.82 -9.30 0.47
C SER A 43 5.14 -10.66 0.41
N ALA A 44 5.44 -11.51 -0.57
CA ALA A 44 4.89 -12.87 -0.63
C ALA A 44 5.31 -13.71 0.58
N ARG A 45 6.58 -13.59 1.00
CA ARG A 45 7.09 -14.26 2.21
C ARG A 45 6.45 -13.70 3.47
N MET A 46 6.34 -12.37 3.60
CA MET A 46 5.67 -11.76 4.74
C MET A 46 4.21 -12.19 4.83
N ALA A 47 3.50 -12.26 3.69
CA ALA A 47 2.13 -12.71 3.62
C ALA A 47 1.96 -14.17 4.10
N GLY A 48 2.93 -15.04 3.76
CA GLY A 48 3.00 -16.40 4.31
C GLY A 48 3.25 -16.41 5.83
N ASN A 49 4.15 -15.56 6.32
CA ASN A 49 4.45 -15.46 7.75
C ASN A 49 3.27 -14.95 8.59
N VAL A 50 2.43 -14.06 8.05
CA VAL A 50 1.21 -13.57 8.74
C VAL A 50 0.00 -14.51 8.56
N CYS A 51 0.25 -15.76 8.16
CA CYS A 51 -0.75 -16.81 7.93
C CYS A 51 -1.91 -16.37 7.01
N ALA A 52 -1.63 -15.51 6.02
CA ALA A 52 -2.66 -15.11 5.08
C ALA A 52 -3.06 -16.28 4.17
N ASN A 53 -4.33 -16.33 3.77
CA ASN A 53 -4.83 -17.35 2.87
C ASN A 53 -4.07 -17.32 1.53
N VAL A 54 -3.53 -18.46 1.10
CA VAL A 54 -2.75 -18.62 -0.14
C VAL A 54 -3.48 -18.08 -1.37
N ASP A 55 -4.81 -18.24 -1.45
CA ASP A 55 -5.61 -17.72 -2.55
C ASP A 55 -5.67 -16.19 -2.56
N GLN A 56 -5.62 -15.55 -1.39
CA GLN A 56 -5.47 -14.09 -1.31
C GLN A 56 -4.05 -13.64 -1.63
N ILE A 57 -3.03 -14.40 -1.22
CA ILE A 57 -1.61 -14.14 -1.57
C ILE A 57 -1.45 -14.16 -3.09
N ARG A 58 -2.02 -15.14 -3.79
CA ARG A 58 -1.96 -15.26 -5.26
C ARG A 58 -2.65 -14.10 -5.97
N ARG A 59 -3.75 -13.59 -5.40
CA ARG A 59 -4.52 -12.47 -5.95
C ARG A 59 -3.85 -11.12 -5.72
N GLN A 60 -3.22 -10.93 -4.56
CA GLN A 60 -2.53 -9.69 -4.22
C GLN A 60 -1.29 -9.48 -5.09
N GLY A 61 -1.08 -8.23 -5.51
CA GLY A 61 0.06 -7.89 -6.36
C GLY A 61 0.04 -8.52 -7.75
N ARG A 62 -1.07 -9.19 -8.13
CA ARG A 62 -1.25 -9.85 -9.43
C ARG A 62 -0.13 -10.84 -9.77
N TRP A 63 0.36 -11.54 -8.76
CA TRP A 63 1.46 -12.51 -8.93
C TRP A 63 1.06 -13.74 -9.75
N ASN A 64 -0.25 -14.02 -9.85
CA ASN A 64 -0.81 -14.99 -10.79
C ASN A 64 -2.06 -14.40 -11.48
N ASN A 65 -1.96 -14.13 -12.79
CA ASN A 65 -3.02 -13.55 -13.62
C ASN A 65 -3.80 -14.63 -14.38
N THR A 66 -4.48 -15.53 -13.66
CA THR A 66 -5.54 -16.33 -14.29
C THR A 66 -6.67 -15.40 -14.75
N THR A 67 -7.37 -15.77 -15.83
CA THR A 67 -8.48 -14.98 -16.38
C THR A 67 -9.53 -14.62 -15.33
N ILE A 68 -9.80 -15.53 -14.37
CA ILE A 68 -10.74 -15.30 -13.28
C ILE A 68 -10.32 -14.17 -12.32
N ASN A 69 -9.02 -14.07 -12.01
CA ASN A 69 -8.49 -13.03 -11.13
C ASN A 69 -8.48 -11.64 -11.79
N GLY A 70 -8.22 -11.60 -13.10
CA GLY A 70 -8.13 -10.33 -13.85
C GLY A 70 -9.49 -9.79 -14.30
N ALA A 71 -10.42 -10.65 -14.70
CA ALA A 71 -11.68 -10.24 -15.33
C ALA A 71 -12.89 -10.26 -14.38
N TYR A 72 -12.96 -11.19 -13.43
CA TYR A 72 -14.19 -11.44 -12.65
C TYR A 72 -14.05 -11.12 -11.16
N LEU A 73 -12.88 -11.33 -10.56
CA LEU A 73 -12.66 -11.11 -9.13
C LEU A 73 -12.23 -9.67 -8.81
N THR A 74 -13.20 -8.75 -8.72
CA THR A 74 -12.96 -7.32 -8.45
C THR A 74 -12.78 -6.95 -6.97
N ASN A 75 -13.19 -7.84 -6.06
CA ASN A 75 -13.12 -7.56 -4.62
C ASN A 75 -11.68 -7.60 -4.10
N LEU A 76 -11.27 -6.58 -3.34
CA LEU A 76 -9.95 -6.54 -2.70
C LEU A 76 -9.75 -7.74 -1.75
N PRO A 77 -8.53 -8.31 -1.65
CA PRO A 77 -8.21 -9.37 -0.70
C PRO A 77 -8.11 -8.80 0.73
N ARG A 78 -9.27 -8.54 1.35
CA ARG A 78 -9.38 -7.78 2.61
C ARG A 78 -8.64 -8.42 3.77
N GLU A 79 -8.62 -9.74 3.89
CA GLU A 79 -7.97 -10.43 5.01
C GLU A 79 -6.45 -10.25 4.92
N LEU A 80 -5.89 -10.37 3.72
CA LEU A 80 -4.48 -10.15 3.45
C LEU A 80 -4.09 -8.67 3.61
N VAL A 81 -4.89 -7.72 3.14
CA VAL A 81 -4.63 -6.30 3.36
C VAL A 81 -4.59 -5.99 4.87
N ARG A 82 -5.49 -6.61 5.65
CA ARG A 82 -5.53 -6.45 7.11
C ARG A 82 -4.31 -7.07 7.79
N SER A 83 -3.97 -8.32 7.46
CA SER A 83 -2.82 -9.01 8.07
C SER A 83 -1.49 -8.33 7.74
N MET A 84 -1.31 -7.86 6.50
CA MET A 84 -0.13 -7.08 6.10
C MET A 84 -0.04 -5.72 6.81
N SER A 85 -1.17 -5.20 7.27
CA SER A 85 -1.25 -3.96 8.05
C SER A 85 -1.15 -4.20 9.57
N GLY A 86 -0.87 -5.44 10.00
CA GLY A 86 -0.71 -5.80 11.42
C GLY A 86 -2.02 -6.02 12.18
N PHE A 87 -3.16 -6.15 11.47
CA PHE A 87 -4.45 -6.41 12.09
C PHE A 87 -4.81 -7.89 12.07
N PRO A 88 -5.68 -8.35 13.00
CA PRO A 88 -6.33 -9.64 12.87
C PRO A 88 -7.08 -9.75 11.54
N THR A 89 -6.99 -10.92 10.90
CA THR A 89 -7.70 -11.24 9.65
C THR A 89 -9.22 -11.14 9.81
N ASN A 90 -9.73 -11.41 11.02
CA ASN A 90 -11.15 -11.33 11.33
C ASN A 90 -11.67 -9.89 11.23
N GLY A 91 -12.75 -9.69 10.47
CA GLY A 91 -13.25 -8.37 10.04
C GLY A 91 -13.92 -7.52 11.12
N ARG A 92 -13.79 -7.86 12.41
CA ARG A 92 -14.49 -7.20 13.53
C ARG A 92 -13.60 -6.25 14.35
N PHE A 93 -12.27 -6.33 14.18
CA PHE A 93 -11.33 -5.49 14.91
C PHE A 93 -10.98 -4.25 14.08
N PHE A 94 -11.57 -3.10 14.41
CA PHE A 94 -11.32 -1.80 13.75
C PHE A 94 -10.50 -0.84 14.61
N TYR A 95 -10.08 -1.29 15.79
CA TYR A 95 -9.48 -0.42 16.79
C TYR A 95 -8.02 -0.09 16.45
N LEU A 96 -7.76 1.18 16.18
CA LEU A 96 -6.43 1.78 16.16
C LEU A 96 -6.24 2.49 17.50
N ALA A 97 -5.40 1.96 18.40
CA ALA A 97 -5.18 2.53 19.74
C ALA A 97 -4.75 4.01 19.71
N ARG A 98 -4.17 4.48 18.60
CA ARG A 98 -3.73 5.86 18.39
C ARG A 98 -4.82 6.83 17.95
N ALA A 99 -6.04 6.35 17.64
CA ALA A 99 -7.16 7.17 17.22
C ALA A 99 -7.94 7.81 18.38
N ALA A 100 -7.44 7.73 19.62
CA ALA A 100 -8.17 8.16 20.81
C ALA A 100 -8.40 9.69 20.90
N LEU A 101 -7.63 10.50 20.16
CA LEU A 101 -7.74 11.96 20.19
C LEU A 101 -8.06 12.50 18.79
N ASN A 102 -9.17 13.24 18.70
CA ASN A 102 -9.47 14.02 17.51
C ASN A 102 -8.53 15.23 17.45
N PRO A 103 -7.82 15.47 16.33
CA PRO A 103 -7.01 16.67 16.19
C PRO A 103 -7.88 17.94 16.22
N PRO A 104 -7.37 19.08 16.74
CA PRO A 104 -8.11 20.35 16.74
C PRO A 104 -8.49 20.77 15.32
N THR A 105 -9.74 21.20 15.13
CA THR A 105 -10.27 21.63 13.81
C THR A 105 -9.45 22.76 13.20
N SER A 106 -8.89 23.66 14.01
CA SER A 106 -8.00 24.74 13.57
C SER A 106 -6.72 24.21 12.91
N LEU A 107 -6.15 23.11 13.42
CA LEU A 107 -4.99 22.45 12.83
C LEU A 107 -5.37 21.77 11.51
N CYS A 108 -6.52 21.07 11.47
CA CYS A 108 -7.01 20.42 10.25
C CYS A 108 -7.23 21.43 9.12
N LYS A 109 -7.87 22.58 9.41
CA LYS A 109 -8.08 23.67 8.45
C LYS A 109 -6.77 24.26 7.93
N LYS A 110 -5.74 24.32 8.76
CA LYS A 110 -4.42 24.85 8.38
C LYS A 110 -3.66 23.89 7.44
N LEU A 111 -3.76 22.59 7.67
CA LEU A 111 -3.04 21.57 6.88
C LEU A 111 -3.75 21.21 5.57
N PHE A 112 -5.07 21.09 5.61
CA PHE A 112 -5.90 20.69 4.46
C PHE A 112 -7.08 21.64 4.27
N PRO A 113 -6.83 22.91 3.90
CA PRO A 113 -7.87 23.94 3.81
C PRO A 113 -8.98 23.59 2.82
N ALA A 114 -8.69 22.79 1.78
CA ALA A 114 -9.66 22.38 0.77
C ALA A 114 -10.60 21.23 1.17
N ILE A 115 -10.37 20.58 2.32
CA ILE A 115 -11.14 19.41 2.76
C ILE A 115 -12.11 19.76 3.90
N VAL A 116 -11.83 20.82 4.67
CA VAL A 116 -12.56 21.20 5.89
C VAL A 116 -13.52 22.37 5.64
N GLU A 117 -14.01 22.49 4.40
CA GLU A 117 -15.03 23.48 4.02
C GLU A 117 -16.43 23.03 4.41
#